data_AF-A0A7V9CBR9-F1
#
_entry.id   AF-A0A7V9CBR9-F1
#
_cell.length_a   1.000
_cell.length_b   1.000
_cell.length_c   1.000
_cell.angle_alpha   90.00
_cell.angle_beta   90.00
_cell.angle_gamma   90.00
#
_symmetry.space_group_name_H-M   'P 1'
#
loop_
_entity.id
_entity.type
_entity.pdbx_description
1 polymer ?
#
loop_
_entity_poly.entity_id
_entity_poly.type
_entity_poly.pdbx_seq_one_letter_code
_entity_poly.pdbx_strand_id
1 'polypeptide(L)'
;MTARAAVGICTAVERARWTVWEETVTMAPRSYAAAVQGAGALALLLPPDGSMVSDPSPLLDRLDGLILAGGSDIDPATYGAERHPETQTTWPERDAFEVAAARGALDRGMPVLGICRGMQLLNVALGGTLHQHLPDVIGNSDHMHTPGAFGDHEVRLQP
;
A
#
# COMPACT_ATOMS: atom_id res chain seq x y z
N MET A 1 21.77 16.00 -18.61
CA MET A 1 21.34 15.53 -17.27
C MET A 1 20.29 14.46 -17.50
N THR A 2 20.49 13.24 -17.02
CA THR A 2 19.44 12.22 -17.04
C THR A 2 18.31 12.69 -16.12
N ALA A 3 17.07 12.63 -16.59
CA ALA A 3 15.90 12.96 -15.76
C ALA A 3 15.88 12.02 -14.55
N ARG A 4 15.51 12.54 -13.37
CA ARG A 4 15.33 11.71 -12.16
C ARG A 4 14.07 10.88 -12.35
N ALA A 5 14.13 9.59 -12.00
CA ALA A 5 12.97 8.71 -12.03
C ALA A 5 11.86 9.24 -11.09
N ALA A 6 10.61 9.28 -11.55
CA ALA A 6 9.44 9.66 -10.78
C ALA A 6 8.81 8.41 -10.16
N VAL A 7 8.83 8.32 -8.83
CA VAL A 7 8.26 7.18 -8.10
C VAL A 7 7.01 7.63 -7.36
N GLY A 8 5.88 7.04 -7.75
CA GLY A 8 4.59 7.24 -7.10
C GLY A 8 4.51 6.45 -5.79
N ILE A 9 4.01 7.07 -4.73
CA ILE A 9 3.80 6.45 -3.42
C ILE A 9 2.32 6.58 -3.10
N CYS A 10 1.58 5.47 -3.21
CA CYS A 10 0.18 5.42 -2.79
C CYS A 10 0.10 5.71 -1.29
N THR A 11 -0.70 6.71 -0.95
CA THR A 11 -0.86 7.18 0.42
C THR A 11 -2.02 6.45 1.11
N ALA A 12 -1.87 6.23 2.42
CA ALA A 12 -2.94 5.70 3.24
C ALA A 12 -4.01 6.76 3.48
N VAL A 13 -5.23 6.31 3.72
CA VAL A 13 -6.31 7.12 4.29
C VAL A 13 -6.40 6.73 5.76
N GLU A 14 -6.31 7.69 6.67
CA GLU A 14 -6.35 7.41 8.11
C GLU A 14 -7.02 8.55 8.85
N ARG A 15 -7.63 8.25 10.01
CA ARG A 15 -8.09 9.28 10.94
C ARG A 15 -6.90 9.76 11.78
N ALA A 16 -6.55 11.03 11.66
CA ALA A 16 -5.39 11.59 12.34
C ALA A 16 -5.75 12.80 13.20
N ARG A 17 -4.99 13.00 14.28
CA ARG A 17 -5.02 14.20 15.11
C ARG A 17 -3.70 14.94 14.98
N TRP A 18 -3.75 16.23 14.66
CA TRP A 18 -2.58 17.10 14.67
C TRP A 18 -3.00 18.50 15.09
N THR A 19 -2.18 19.12 15.95
CA THR A 19 -2.50 20.41 16.57
C THR A 19 -3.91 20.42 17.19
N VAL A 20 -4.85 21.16 16.60
CA VAL A 20 -6.25 21.28 17.05
C VAL A 20 -7.24 20.50 16.18
N TRP A 21 -6.75 19.79 15.16
CA TRP A 21 -7.57 19.12 14.16
C TRP A 21 -7.69 17.63 14.46
N GLU A 22 -8.85 17.09 14.10
CA GLU A 22 -9.12 15.67 14.01
C GLU A 22 -9.91 15.41 12.73
N GLU A 23 -9.25 14.82 11.73
CA GLU A 23 -9.80 14.68 10.38
C GLU A 23 -9.38 13.35 9.77
N THR A 24 -10.08 12.96 8.71
CA THR A 24 -9.60 11.93 7.79
C THR A 24 -8.58 12.57 6.86
N VAL A 25 -7.36 12.03 6.86
CA VAL A 25 -6.24 12.54 6.07
C VAL A 25 -5.72 11.49 5.12
N THR A 26 -5.08 11.98 4.08
CA THR A 26 -4.29 11.18 3.18
C THR A 26 -2.82 11.38 3.52
N MET A 27 -2.14 10.30 3.92
CA MET A 27 -0.79 10.39 4.48
C MET A 27 0.11 9.21 4.12
N ALA A 28 1.42 9.44 4.19
CA ALA A 28 2.43 8.39 4.20
C ALA A 28 3.47 8.72 5.27
N PRO A 29 4.02 7.71 5.99
CA PRO A 29 5.18 7.93 6.84
C PRO A 29 6.32 8.58 6.04
N ARG A 30 7.00 9.55 6.66
CA ARG A 30 8.09 10.31 6.03
C ARG A 30 9.20 9.41 5.47
N SER A 31 9.41 8.23 6.06
CA SER A 31 10.41 7.25 5.64
C SER A 31 10.26 6.81 4.18
N TYR A 32 9.03 6.68 3.66
CA TYR A 32 8.81 6.31 2.25
C TYR A 32 9.40 7.34 1.29
N ALA A 33 9.01 8.61 1.45
CA ALA A 33 9.52 9.69 0.61
C ALA A 33 11.03 9.89 0.79
N ALA A 34 11.52 9.81 2.03
CA ALA A 34 12.95 9.93 2.32
C ALA A 34 13.78 8.82 1.67
N ALA A 35 13.29 7.58 1.66
CA ALA A 35 13.98 6.46 1.03
C ALA A 35 14.07 6.63 -0.49
N VAL A 36 12.97 7.02 -1.15
CA VAL A 36 12.93 7.30 -2.59
C VAL A 36 13.88 8.46 -2.95
N GLN A 37 13.85 9.54 -2.18
CA GLN A 37 14.74 10.69 -2.38
C GLN A 37 16.21 10.32 -2.14
N GLY A 38 16.49 9.50 -1.13
CA GLY A 38 17.83 8.98 -0.84
C GLY A 38 18.38 8.10 -1.96
N ALA A 39 17.50 7.42 -2.72
CA ALA A 39 17.85 6.68 -3.93
C ALA A 39 18.05 7.57 -5.18
N GLY A 40 17.90 8.90 -5.05
CA GLY A 40 18.08 9.85 -6.16
C GLY A 40 16.85 10.06 -7.05
N ALA A 41 15.70 9.49 -6.68
CA ALA A 41 14.43 9.61 -7.41
C ALA A 41 13.55 10.77 -6.89
N LEU A 42 12.54 11.16 -7.67
CA LEU A 42 11.48 12.07 -7.26
C LEU A 42 10.38 11.27 -6.57
N ALA A 43 10.03 11.66 -5.33
CA ALA A 43 8.93 11.06 -4.60
C ALA A 43 7.63 11.84 -4.86
N LEU A 44 6.60 11.16 -5.36
CA LEU A 44 5.27 11.72 -5.60
C LEU A 44 4.26 11.02 -4.70
N LEU A 45 3.64 11.76 -3.77
CA LEU A 45 2.57 11.21 -2.94
C LEU A 45 1.27 11.17 -3.73
N LEU A 46 0.65 10.00 -3.81
CA LEU A 46 -0.53 9.73 -4.61
C LEU A 46 -1.73 9.50 -3.69
N PRO A 47 -2.63 10.48 -3.53
CA PRO A 47 -3.89 10.27 -2.83
C PRO A 47 -4.78 9.30 -3.61
N PRO A 48 -5.61 8.47 -2.95
CA PRO A 48 -6.63 7.71 -3.63
C PRO A 48 -7.53 8.60 -4.47
N ASP A 49 -7.70 8.24 -5.74
CA ASP A 49 -8.50 8.99 -6.70
C ASP A 49 -9.44 8.05 -7.44
N GLY A 50 -10.74 8.15 -7.11
CA GLY A 50 -11.78 7.34 -7.73
C GLY A 50 -11.88 7.52 -9.25
N SER A 51 -11.46 8.67 -9.79
CA SER A 51 -11.49 8.91 -11.23
C SER A 51 -10.47 8.05 -12.01
N MET A 52 -9.43 7.56 -11.32
CA MET A 52 -8.39 6.70 -11.90
C MET A 52 -8.70 5.20 -11.80
N VAL A 53 -9.80 4.80 -11.14
CA VAL A 53 -10.14 3.37 -10.95
C VAL A 53 -10.44 2.67 -12.27
N SER A 54 -11.15 3.35 -13.17
CA SER A 54 -11.51 2.80 -14.48
C SER A 54 -10.34 2.80 -15.48
N ASP A 55 -9.48 3.82 -15.40
CA ASP A 55 -8.31 3.96 -16.23
C ASP A 55 -7.20 4.71 -15.46
N PRO A 56 -6.18 4.00 -14.93
CA PRO A 56 -5.08 4.61 -14.21
C PRO A 56 -4.01 5.17 -15.15
N SER A 57 -4.18 5.09 -16.48
CA SER A 57 -3.16 5.48 -17.46
C SER A 57 -2.68 6.92 -17.31
N PRO A 58 -3.56 7.93 -17.14
CA PRO A 58 -3.09 9.30 -16.97
C PRO A 58 -2.16 9.46 -15.76
N LEU A 59 -2.41 8.74 -14.67
CA LEU A 59 -1.53 8.73 -13.52
C LEU A 59 -0.20 8.03 -13.84
N LEU A 60 -0.26 6.82 -14.38
CA LEU A 60 0.90 5.97 -14.60
C LEU A 60 1.85 6.50 -15.69
N ASP A 61 1.34 7.23 -16.68
CA ASP A 61 2.16 7.86 -17.74
C ASP A 61 3.13 8.92 -17.20
N ARG A 62 3.00 9.32 -15.93
CA ARG A 62 3.84 10.31 -15.24
C ARG A 62 4.84 9.66 -14.29
N LEU A 63 4.85 8.33 -14.18
CA LEU A 63 5.63 7.57 -13.21
C LEU A 63 6.59 6.61 -13.91
N ASP A 64 7.74 6.41 -13.29
CA ASP A 64 8.73 5.39 -13.66
C ASP A 64 8.69 4.18 -12.70
N GLY A 65 7.94 4.27 -11.60
CA GLY A 65 7.77 3.21 -10.62
C GLY A 65 6.65 3.52 -9.62
N LEU A 66 6.13 2.48 -8.98
CA LEU A 66 5.01 2.57 -8.04
C LEU A 66 5.35 1.89 -6.70
N ILE A 67 5.05 2.56 -5.59
CA ILE A 67 5.12 2.03 -4.24
C ILE A 67 3.70 1.97 -3.67
N LEU A 68 3.31 0.77 -3.24
CA LEU A 68 2.10 0.52 -2.46
C LEU A 68 2.50 0.48 -0.99
N ALA A 69 2.13 1.52 -0.25
CA ALA A 69 2.52 1.66 1.14
C ALA A 69 1.72 0.74 2.09
N GLY A 70 2.26 0.55 3.29
CA GLY A 70 1.55 -0.09 4.40
C GLY A 70 0.29 0.67 4.83
N GLY A 71 -0.45 0.11 5.78
CA GLY A 71 -1.61 0.76 6.39
C GLY A 71 -2.63 -0.25 6.93
N SER A 72 -3.86 0.24 7.10
CA SER A 72 -5.08 -0.48 7.46
C SER A 72 -5.36 -1.75 6.63
N ASP A 73 -6.21 -2.63 7.13
CA ASP A 73 -6.58 -3.86 6.42
C ASP A 73 -7.22 -3.55 5.05
N ILE A 74 -7.09 -4.50 4.11
CA ILE A 74 -7.79 -4.47 2.82
C ILE A 74 -9.22 -4.95 3.04
N ASP A 75 -10.20 -4.28 2.43
CA ASP A 75 -11.59 -4.70 2.53
C ASP A 75 -11.77 -6.13 1.97
N PRO A 76 -12.36 -7.06 2.76
CA PRO A 76 -12.59 -8.45 2.34
C PRO A 76 -13.37 -8.60 1.04
N ALA A 77 -14.26 -7.65 0.73
CA ALA A 77 -14.99 -7.63 -0.53
C ALA A 77 -14.06 -7.50 -1.75
N THR A 78 -12.90 -6.87 -1.59
CA THR A 78 -11.90 -6.69 -2.67
C THR A 78 -11.34 -8.03 -3.17
N TYR A 79 -11.34 -9.07 -2.34
CA TYR A 79 -10.93 -10.43 -2.70
C TYR A 79 -12.05 -11.46 -2.52
N GLY A 80 -13.32 -11.01 -2.49
CA GLY A 80 -14.49 -11.88 -2.50
C GLY A 80 -14.73 -12.68 -1.23
N ALA A 81 -14.28 -12.19 -0.07
CA ALA A 81 -14.45 -12.84 1.23
C ALA A 81 -15.47 -12.12 2.12
N GLU A 82 -16.08 -12.88 3.04
CA GLU A 82 -16.85 -12.31 4.14
C GLU A 82 -15.93 -11.67 5.18
N ARG A 83 -16.41 -10.61 5.82
CA ARG A 83 -15.64 -9.88 6.83
C ARG A 83 -15.52 -10.69 8.13
N HIS A 84 -14.27 -10.88 8.56
CA HIS A 84 -13.97 -11.45 9.88
C HIS A 84 -14.21 -10.40 10.99
N PRO A 85 -14.64 -10.80 12.20
CA PRO A 85 -14.85 -9.87 13.31
C PRO A 85 -13.60 -9.07 13.71
N GLU A 86 -12.41 -9.65 13.54
CA GLU A 86 -11.13 -9.02 13.87
C GLU A 86 -10.55 -8.14 12.74
N THR A 87 -11.22 -8.06 11.59
CA THR A 87 -10.80 -7.17 10.50
C THR A 87 -10.94 -5.72 10.94
N GLN A 88 -9.83 -5.01 10.94
CA GLN A 88 -9.74 -3.63 11.37
C GLN A 88 -10.41 -2.68 10.36
N THR A 89 -10.26 -1.37 10.58
CA THR A 89 -10.71 -0.34 9.64
C THR A 89 -10.18 -0.63 8.24
N THR A 90 -11.06 -0.53 7.24
CA THR A 90 -10.75 -0.69 5.80
C THR A 90 -11.17 0.57 5.05
N TRP A 91 -10.58 0.79 3.88
CA TRP A 91 -10.88 1.92 3.00
C TRP A 91 -11.10 1.43 1.57
N PRO A 92 -12.33 0.99 1.21
CA PRO A 92 -12.62 0.38 -0.08
C PRO A 92 -12.25 1.27 -1.30
N GLU A 93 -12.33 2.59 -1.16
CA GLU A 93 -11.93 3.53 -2.20
C GLU A 93 -10.41 3.53 -2.44
N ARG A 94 -9.61 3.34 -1.38
CA ARG A 94 -8.16 3.14 -1.50
C ARG A 94 -7.87 1.80 -2.14
N ASP A 95 -8.57 0.74 -1.72
CA ASP A 95 -8.40 -0.60 -2.29
C ASP A 95 -8.65 -0.59 -3.80
N ALA A 96 -9.78 -0.01 -4.24
CA ALA A 96 -10.13 0.07 -5.65
C ALA A 96 -9.10 0.85 -6.48
N PHE A 97 -8.67 2.02 -5.98
CA PHE A 97 -7.65 2.84 -6.63
C PHE A 97 -6.31 2.10 -6.75
N GLU A 98 -5.82 1.53 -5.64
CA GLU A 98 -4.53 0.88 -5.63
C GLU A 98 -4.53 -0.44 -6.44
N VAL A 99 -5.63 -1.20 -6.45
CA VAL A 99 -5.77 -2.39 -7.33
C VAL A 99 -5.70 -1.99 -8.80
N ALA A 100 -6.39 -0.93 -9.20
CA ALA A 100 -6.34 -0.43 -10.57
C ALA A 100 -4.91 0.04 -10.93
N ALA A 101 -4.29 0.86 -10.08
CA ALA A 101 -2.93 1.35 -10.29
C ALA A 101 -1.90 0.20 -10.34
N ALA A 102 -2.01 -0.79 -9.46
CA ALA A 102 -1.13 -1.96 -9.42
C ALA A 102 -1.24 -2.78 -10.71
N ARG A 103 -2.46 -3.13 -11.14
CA ARG A 103 -2.68 -3.86 -12.40
C ARG A 103 -2.14 -3.08 -13.59
N GLY A 104 -2.50 -1.79 -13.69
CA GLY A 104 -2.03 -0.94 -14.77
C GLY A 104 -0.51 -0.79 -14.80
N ALA A 105 0.16 -0.73 -13.65
CA ALA A 105 1.62 -0.67 -13.58
C ALA A 105 2.25 -1.99 -14.03
N LEU A 106 1.72 -3.13 -13.57
CA LEU A 106 2.20 -4.46 -13.93
C LEU A 106 2.03 -4.73 -15.44
N ASP A 107 0.89 -4.35 -16.03
CA ASP A 107 0.61 -4.49 -17.47
C ASP A 107 1.62 -3.71 -18.34
N ARG A 108 2.19 -2.63 -17.80
CA ARG A 108 3.24 -1.82 -18.44
C ARG A 108 4.66 -2.37 -18.24
N GLY A 109 4.84 -3.38 -17.39
CA GLY A 109 6.16 -3.78 -16.91
C GLY A 109 6.83 -2.71 -16.04
N MET A 110 6.05 -1.80 -15.43
CA MET A 110 6.57 -0.80 -14.51
C MET A 110 7.00 -1.47 -13.20
N PRO A 111 8.15 -1.10 -12.61
CA PRO A 111 8.56 -1.59 -11.30
C PRO A 111 7.52 -1.24 -10.21
N VAL A 112 7.06 -2.24 -9.46
CA VAL A 112 6.14 -2.08 -8.33
C VAL A 112 6.74 -2.67 -7.06
N LEU A 113 6.68 -1.91 -5.96
CA LEU A 113 7.09 -2.35 -4.63
C LEU A 113 5.91 -2.28 -3.66
N GLY A 114 5.48 -3.43 -3.15
CA GLY A 114 4.47 -3.54 -2.10
C GLY A 114 5.08 -3.72 -0.72
N ILE A 115 4.74 -2.86 0.24
CA ILE A 115 5.27 -2.90 1.61
C ILE A 115 4.13 -3.14 2.59
N CYS A 116 4.26 -4.16 3.47
CA CYS A 116 3.24 -4.55 4.43
C CYS A 116 1.89 -4.77 3.72
N ARG A 117 0.86 -3.98 4.02
CA ARG A 117 -0.42 -3.95 3.30
C ARG A 117 -0.25 -3.90 1.78
N GLY A 118 0.71 -3.14 1.25
CA GLY A 118 0.95 -3.06 -0.19
C GLY A 118 1.32 -4.41 -0.83
N MET A 119 2.03 -5.29 -0.12
CA MET A 119 2.34 -6.64 -0.62
C MET A 119 1.09 -7.52 -0.65
N GLN A 120 0.22 -7.38 0.36
CA GLN A 120 -1.07 -8.08 0.44
C GLN A 120 -1.98 -7.61 -0.70
N LEU A 121 -1.98 -6.32 -1.00
CA LEU A 121 -2.76 -5.73 -2.09
C LEU A 121 -2.27 -6.22 -3.46
N LEU A 122 -0.96 -6.38 -3.67
CA LEU A 122 -0.43 -7.00 -4.89
C LEU A 122 -0.95 -8.42 -5.07
N ASN A 123 -0.95 -9.23 -4.01
CA ASN A 123 -1.52 -10.57 -4.05
C ASN A 123 -3.01 -10.54 -4.45
N VAL A 124 -3.80 -9.67 -3.82
CA VAL A 124 -5.23 -9.49 -4.14
C VAL A 124 -5.46 -9.01 -5.58
N ALA A 125 -4.67 -8.04 -6.05
CA ALA A 125 -4.75 -7.51 -7.40
C ALA A 125 -4.52 -8.61 -8.45
N LEU A 126 -3.68 -9.59 -8.13
CA LEU A 126 -3.38 -10.77 -8.96
C LEU A 126 -4.32 -11.96 -8.72
N GLY A 127 -5.41 -11.78 -7.98
CA GLY A 127 -6.44 -12.78 -7.76
C GLY A 127 -6.23 -13.70 -6.55
N GLY A 128 -5.25 -13.39 -5.70
CA GLY A 128 -5.05 -14.08 -4.43
C GLY A 128 -6.02 -13.64 -3.33
N THR A 129 -6.00 -14.37 -2.22
CA THR A 129 -6.81 -14.11 -1.02
C THR A 129 -5.94 -13.82 0.19
N LEU A 130 -6.55 -13.37 1.30
CA LEU A 130 -5.85 -13.07 2.56
C LEU A 130 -6.48 -13.83 3.73
N HIS A 131 -5.63 -14.20 4.70
CA HIS A 131 -6.08 -14.58 6.03
C HIS A 131 -6.27 -13.31 6.86
N GLN A 132 -7.51 -13.04 7.30
CA GLN A 132 -7.87 -11.81 8.01
C GLN A 132 -7.39 -11.81 9.47
N HIS A 133 -7.28 -12.98 10.09
CA HIS A 133 -6.77 -13.13 11.44
C HIS A 133 -5.78 -14.29 11.51
N LEU A 134 -4.49 -13.97 11.51
CA LEU A 134 -3.44 -14.99 11.55
C LEU A 134 -3.51 -15.91 12.78
N PRO A 135 -3.83 -15.44 14.00
CA PRO A 135 -3.93 -16.33 15.16
C PRO A 135 -4.90 -17.50 14.99
N ASP A 136 -6.01 -17.33 14.26
CA ASP A 136 -6.93 -18.44 13.97
C ASP A 136 -6.32 -19.51 13.05
N VAL A 137 -5.30 -19.13 12.27
CA VAL A 137 -4.62 -20.01 11.31
C VAL A 137 -3.38 -20.65 11.92
N ILE A 138 -2.58 -19.89 12.66
CA ILE A 138 -1.27 -20.34 13.17
C ILE A 138 -1.27 -20.67 14.67
N GLY A 139 -2.36 -20.37 15.39
CA GLY A 139 -2.53 -20.70 16.81
C GLY A 139 -1.73 -19.82 17.78
N ASN A 140 -1.16 -18.70 17.33
CA ASN A 140 -0.43 -17.75 18.16
C ASN A 140 -0.47 -16.33 17.56
N SER A 141 -0.02 -15.35 18.36
CA SER A 141 0.06 -13.93 17.97
C SER A 141 1.49 -13.47 17.67
N ASP A 142 2.44 -14.39 17.43
CA ASP A 142 3.87 -14.06 17.32
C ASP A 142 4.17 -13.17 16.11
N HIS A 143 3.32 -13.22 15.07
CA HIS A 143 3.43 -12.34 13.91
C HIS A 143 3.18 -10.85 14.24
N MET A 144 2.52 -10.56 15.37
CA MET A 144 2.31 -9.22 15.92
C MET A 144 2.79 -9.18 17.37
N HIS A 145 4.09 -9.42 17.59
CA HIS A 145 4.67 -9.54 18.92
C HIS A 145 4.51 -8.27 19.78
N THR A 146 4.62 -7.07 19.18
CA THR A 146 4.43 -5.79 19.88
C THR A 146 3.64 -4.81 19.00
N PRO A 147 2.37 -4.50 19.35
CA PRO A 147 1.58 -3.53 18.61
C PRO A 147 2.26 -2.15 18.52
N GLY A 148 2.35 -1.60 17.31
CA GLY A 148 2.92 -0.28 17.08
C GLY A 148 4.45 -0.18 17.16
N ALA A 149 5.15 -1.32 17.30
CA ALA A 149 6.61 -1.36 17.22
C ALA A 149 7.07 -2.09 15.95
N PHE A 150 8.18 -1.62 15.38
CA PHE A 150 8.85 -2.37 14.32
C PHE A 150 9.54 -3.59 14.94
N GLY A 151 9.33 -4.75 14.32
CA GLY A 151 10.12 -5.96 14.58
C GLY A 151 11.22 -6.09 13.54
N ASP A 152 12.36 -6.64 13.95
CA ASP A 152 13.48 -6.95 13.06
C ASP A 152 13.45 -8.41 12.66
N HIS A 153 13.78 -8.70 11.40
CA HIS A 153 14.00 -10.06 10.91
C HIS A 153 15.12 -10.05 9.87
N GLU A 154 15.95 -11.10 9.85
CA GLU A 154 17.05 -11.22 8.91
C GLU A 154 16.50 -11.54 7.51
N VAL A 155 16.91 -10.78 6.50
CA VAL A 155 16.53 -11.00 5.09
C VAL A 155 17.79 -11.23 4.26
N ARG A 156 17.79 -12.27 3.44
CA ARG A 156 18.82 -12.52 2.43
C ARG A 156 18.27 -12.19 1.05
N LEU A 157 18.86 -11.19 0.40
CA LEU A 157 18.54 -10.83 -0.98
C LEU A 157 19.25 -11.77 -1.95
N GLN A 158 18.54 -12.24 -2.97
CA GLN A 158 19.11 -12.94 -4.12
C GLN A 158 19.00 -12.05 -5.36
N PRO A 159 20.03 -12.03 -6.25
CA PRO A 159 20.01 -11.24 -7.48
C PRO A 159 18.93 -11.66 -8.46
#